data_AF-A0A349NA87-F1
#
_entry.id   AF-A0A349NA87-F1
#
_cell.length_a   1.000
_cell.length_b   1.000
_cell.length_c   1.000
_cell.angle_alpha   90.00
_cell.angle_beta   90.00
_cell.angle_gamma   90.00
#
_symmetry.space_group_name_H-M   'P 1'
#
loop_
_entity.id
_entity.type
_entity.pdbx_description
1 polymer ?
#
loop_
_entity_poly.entity_id
_entity_poly.type
_entity_poly.pdbx_seq_one_letter_code
_entity_poly.pdbx_strand_id
1 'polypeptide(L)'
;MCELSSIYQFQFLMKKLVSIFALLLGVGFFLLFVSSEIIGSVIKAGVETFGPKVTQTPINLGSVELSAFSGVGSIKGLVVGNPEGFNTPHAIKLDGFNMKLQ
;
A
#
# COMPACT_ATOMS: atom_id res chain seq x y z
N MET A 1 16.41 -4.63 53.15
CA MET A 1 17.02 -5.37 52.01
C MET A 1 15.96 -6.00 51.10
N CYS A 2 14.91 -6.66 51.63
CA CYS A 2 13.81 -7.25 50.82
C CYS A 2 13.00 -6.23 49.99
N GLU A 3 12.70 -5.05 50.55
CA GLU A 3 11.84 -4.05 49.87
C GLU A 3 12.49 -3.40 48.64
N LEU A 4 13.82 -3.20 48.66
CA LEU A 4 14.55 -2.63 47.53
C LEU A 4 14.52 -3.56 46.31
N SER A 5 14.65 -4.87 46.53
CA SER A 5 14.53 -5.90 45.50
C SER A 5 13.15 -5.87 44.82
N SER A 6 12.07 -5.75 45.59
CA SER A 6 10.69 -5.68 45.08
C SER A 6 10.46 -4.46 44.19
N ILE A 7 10.95 -3.28 44.61
CA ILE A 7 10.82 -2.03 43.84
C ILE A 7 11.65 -2.08 42.55
N TYR A 8 12.87 -2.63 42.60
CA TYR A 8 13.72 -2.82 41.42
C TYR A 8 13.11 -3.79 40.40
N GLN A 9 12.50 -4.89 40.86
CA GLN A 9 11.81 -5.84 39.98
C GLN A 9 10.62 -5.19 39.28
N PHE A 10 9.81 -4.40 39.99
CA PHE A 10 8.68 -3.67 39.39
C PHE A 10 9.14 -2.62 38.36
N GLN A 11 10.19 -1.85 38.66
CA GLN A 11 10.79 -0.90 37.72
C GLN A 11 11.31 -1.58 36.45
N PHE A 12 11.93 -2.75 36.59
CA PHE A 12 12.43 -3.53 35.47
C PHE A 12 11.31 -4.11 34.60
N LEU A 13 10.27 -4.64 35.22
CA LEU A 13 9.06 -5.13 34.55
C LEU A 13 8.36 -4.01 33.76
N MET A 14 8.16 -2.84 34.37
CA MET A 14 7.53 -1.70 33.70
C MET A 14 8.34 -1.21 32.48
N LYS A 15 9.68 -1.13 32.60
CA LYS A 15 10.55 -0.75 31.47
C LYS A 15 10.49 -1.74 30.32
N LYS A 16 10.46 -3.05 30.61
CA LYS A 16 10.29 -4.08 29.58
C LYS A 16 8.94 -4.00 28.90
N LEU A 17 7.86 -3.81 29.66
CA LEU A 17 6.52 -3.67 29.10
C LEU A 17 6.41 -2.45 28.19
N VAL A 18 6.96 -1.31 28.61
CA VAL A 18 7.00 -0.10 27.76
C VAL A 18 7.83 -0.33 26.50
N SER A 19 8.98 -0.99 26.60
CA SER A 19 9.83 -1.31 25.45
C SER A 19 9.13 -2.25 24.46
N ILE A 20 8.42 -3.26 24.95
CA ILE A 20 7.68 -4.22 24.11
C ILE A 20 6.50 -3.51 23.43
N PHE A 21 5.78 -2.67 24.16
CA PHE A 21 4.67 -1.91 23.61
C PHE A 21 5.14 -0.92 22.53
N ALA A 22 6.25 -0.22 22.77
CA ALA A 22 6.86 0.66 21.78
C ALA A 22 7.31 -0.10 20.53
N LEU A 23 7.88 -1.31 20.70
CA LEU A 23 8.27 -2.17 19.58
C LEU A 23 7.04 -2.62 18.76
N LEU A 24 5.97 -3.03 19.43
CA LEU A 24 4.71 -3.42 18.78
C LEU A 24 4.10 -2.29 17.96
N LEU A 25 4.06 -1.08 18.52
CA LEU A 25 3.60 0.10 17.78
C LEU A 25 4.51 0.41 16.59
N GLY A 26 5.82 0.32 16.76
CA GLY A 26 6.78 0.54 15.67
C GLY A 26 6.60 -0.45 14.52
N VAL A 27 6.46 -1.75 14.84
CA VAL A 27 6.23 -2.81 13.84
C VAL A 27 4.87 -2.62 13.16
N GLY A 28 3.81 -2.33 13.92
CA GLY A 28 2.48 -2.08 13.36
C GLY A 28 2.47 -0.90 12.39
N PHE A 29 3.10 0.21 12.77
CA PHE A 29 3.20 1.39 11.91
C PHE A 29 4.02 1.10 10.65
N PHE A 30 5.13 0.37 10.78
CA PHE A 30 5.96 -0.03 9.64
C PHE A 30 5.18 -0.89 8.64
N LEU A 31 4.44 -1.89 9.10
CA LEU A 31 3.63 -2.76 8.23
C LEU A 31 2.54 -1.98 7.49
N LEU A 32 1.86 -1.05 8.16
CA LEU A 32 0.84 -0.21 7.54
C LEU A 32 1.44 0.73 6.48
N PHE A 33 2.60 1.33 6.75
CA PHE A 33 3.22 2.24 5.81
C PHE A 33 3.74 1.51 4.57
N VAL A 34 4.45 0.39 4.77
CA VAL A 34 5.04 -0.40 3.69
C VAL A 34 3.99 -1.06 2.80
N SER A 35 2.86 -1.51 3.37
CA SER A 35 1.80 -2.15 2.58
C SER A 35 1.18 -1.19 1.54
N SER A 36 0.93 0.07 1.90
CA SER A 36 0.28 1.03 0.98
C SER A 36 1.07 1.25 -0.33
N GLU A 37 2.39 1.41 -0.23
CA GLU A 37 3.29 1.62 -1.37
C GLU A 37 3.52 0.34 -2.19
N ILE A 38 3.71 -0.80 -1.50
CA ILE A 38 3.97 -2.07 -2.19
C ILE A 38 2.75 -2.52 -3.00
N ILE A 39 1.54 -2.40 -2.44
CA ILE A 39 0.33 -2.84 -3.15
C ILE A 39 0.14 -2.03 -4.43
N GLY A 40 0.38 -0.71 -4.40
CA GLY A 40 0.28 0.12 -5.59
C GLY A 40 1.25 -0.29 -6.70
N SER A 41 2.50 -0.55 -6.33
CA SER A 41 3.55 -1.01 -7.26
C SER A 41 3.25 -2.39 -7.85
N VAL A 42 2.77 -3.33 -7.02
CA VAL A 42 2.39 -4.69 -7.47
C VAL A 42 1.21 -4.65 -8.44
N ILE A 43 0.19 -3.83 -8.15
CA ILE A 43 -0.96 -3.67 -9.06
C ILE A 43 -0.50 -3.08 -10.39
N LYS A 44 0.33 -2.03 -10.38
CA LYS A 44 0.91 -1.46 -11.59
C LYS A 44 1.65 -2.51 -12.42
N ALA A 45 2.58 -3.24 -11.80
CA ALA A 45 3.34 -4.28 -12.49
C ALA A 45 2.45 -5.39 -13.06
N GLY A 46 1.39 -5.78 -12.32
CA GLY A 46 0.41 -6.75 -12.80
C GLY A 46 -0.36 -6.25 -14.02
N VAL A 47 -0.86 -5.02 -13.98
CA VAL A 47 -1.60 -4.40 -15.10
C VAL A 47 -0.69 -4.24 -16.32
N GLU A 48 0.55 -3.79 -16.15
CA GLU A 48 1.49 -3.63 -17.27
C GLU A 48 1.97 -4.97 -17.85
N THR A 49 2.00 -6.05 -17.06
CA THR A 49 2.45 -7.37 -17.53
C THR A 49 1.33 -8.20 -18.17
N PHE A 50 0.14 -8.20 -17.56
CA PHE A 50 -1.00 -9.01 -18.02
C PHE A 50 -1.95 -8.23 -18.91
N GLY A 51 -2.09 -6.92 -18.70
CA GLY A 51 -2.96 -6.05 -19.47
C GLY A 51 -2.69 -6.09 -20.97
N PRO A 52 -1.44 -5.97 -21.43
CA PRO A 52 -1.12 -6.07 -22.86
C PRO A 52 -1.38 -7.44 -23.46
N LYS A 53 -1.24 -8.52 -22.69
CA LYS A 53 -1.55 -9.88 -23.16
C LYS A 53 -3.05 -10.09 -23.39
N VAL A 54 -3.88 -9.51 -22.54
CA VAL A 54 -5.34 -9.64 -22.63
C VAL A 54 -5.92 -8.67 -23.65
N THR A 55 -5.51 -7.40 -23.59
CA THR A 55 -6.06 -6.35 -24.46
C THR A 55 -5.41 -6.29 -25.84
N GLN A 56 -4.26 -6.96 -26.03
CA GLN A 56 -3.43 -6.85 -27.24
C GLN A 56 -3.01 -5.39 -27.53
N THR A 57 -2.94 -4.55 -26.49
CA THR A 57 -2.57 -3.13 -26.58
C THR A 57 -1.59 -2.74 -25.48
N PRO A 58 -0.72 -1.74 -25.71
CA PRO A 58 0.16 -1.26 -24.65
C PRO A 58 -0.67 -0.60 -23.54
N ILE A 59 -0.47 -1.03 -22.29
CA ILE A 59 -1.11 -0.43 -21.11
C ILE A 59 -0.03 0.21 -20.25
N ASN A 60 -0.28 1.43 -19.77
CA ASN A 60 0.57 2.14 -18.84
C ASN A 60 -0.27 2.62 -17.65
N LEU A 61 0.24 2.43 -16.42
CA LEU A 61 -0.44 2.84 -15.20
C LEU A 61 0.45 3.81 -14.41
N GLY A 62 -0.02 5.02 -14.18
CA GLY A 62 0.73 6.05 -13.46
C GLY A 62 1.03 5.66 -12.01
N SER A 63 0.02 5.78 -11.14
CA SER A 63 0.13 5.43 -9.72
C SER A 63 -1.16 4.80 -9.18
N VAL A 64 -1.00 3.97 -8.15
CA VAL A 64 -2.09 3.37 -7.39
C VAL A 64 -1.82 3.61 -5.92
N GLU A 65 -2.75 4.27 -5.24
CA GLU A 65 -2.69 4.58 -3.83
C GLU A 65 -3.80 3.80 -3.13
N LEU A 66 -3.44 2.95 -2.18
CA LEU A 66 -4.40 2.20 -1.38
C LEU A 66 -4.19 2.50 0.09
N SER A 67 -5.20 3.11 0.70
CA SER A 67 -5.20 3.43 2.11
C SER A 67 -5.98 2.38 2.87
N ALA A 68 -5.25 1.50 3.59
CA ALA A 68 -5.86 0.49 4.45
C ALA A 68 -6.67 1.13 5.61
N PHE A 69 -6.29 2.33 6.05
CA PHE A 69 -6.95 3.02 7.18
C PHE A 69 -8.30 3.63 6.80
N SER A 70 -8.39 4.26 5.62
CA SER A 70 -9.61 4.91 5.16
C SER A 70 -10.49 4.01 4.29
N GLY A 71 -9.99 2.84 3.87
CA GLY A 71 -10.66 1.97 2.90
C GLY A 71 -10.77 2.60 1.51
N VAL A 72 -9.95 3.62 1.23
CA VAL A 72 -9.95 4.36 -0.03
C VAL A 72 -8.86 3.81 -0.94
N GLY A 73 -9.22 3.46 -2.16
CA GLY A 73 -8.32 3.14 -3.25
C GLY A 73 -8.43 4.18 -4.37
N SER A 74 -7.31 4.78 -4.74
CA SER A 74 -7.20 5.73 -5.85
C SER A 74 -6.26 5.18 -6.91
N ILE A 75 -6.65 5.30 -8.17
CA ILE A 75 -5.84 4.97 -9.34
C ILE A 75 -5.69 6.24 -10.17
N LYS A 76 -4.48 6.57 -10.62
CA LYS A 76 -4.21 7.78 -11.41
C LYS A 76 -3.42 7.44 -12.66
N GLY A 77 -3.77 8.08 -13.76
CA GLY A 77 -3.03 7.99 -15.03
C GLY A 77 -3.03 6.60 -15.65
N LEU A 78 -4.20 5.97 -15.79
CA LEU A 78 -4.34 4.75 -16.58
C LEU A 78 -4.49 5.13 -18.05
N VAL A 79 -3.58 4.64 -18.89
CA VAL A 79 -3.61 4.83 -20.35
C VAL A 79 -3.55 3.48 -21.02
N VAL A 80 -4.55 3.20 -21.85
CA VAL A 80 -4.63 2.02 -22.71
C VAL A 80 -4.45 2.49 -24.15
N GLY A 81 -3.42 1.97 -24.80
CA GLY A 81 -3.14 2.22 -26.21
C GLY A 81 -4.17 1.57 -27.13
N ASN A 82 -4.06 1.84 -28.42
CA ASN A 82 -4.95 1.27 -29.41
C ASN A 82 -4.40 -0.05 -29.98
N PRO A 83 -5.28 -1.00 -30.30
CA PRO A 83 -4.89 -2.18 -31.06
C PRO A 83 -4.69 -1.83 -32.53
N GLU A 84 -4.04 -2.72 -33.26
CA GLU A 84 -3.79 -2.56 -34.69
C GLU A 84 -5.10 -2.31 -35.46
N GLY A 85 -5.12 -1.26 -36.29
CA GLY A 85 -6.29 -0.88 -37.10
C GLY A 85 -7.12 0.29 -36.55
N PHE A 86 -6.80 0.83 -35.36
CA PHE A 86 -7.45 2.03 -34.82
C PHE A 86 -6.56 3.28 -34.95
N ASN A 87 -7.13 4.38 -35.48
CA ASN A 87 -6.40 5.61 -35.78
C ASN A 87 -6.42 6.67 -34.65
N THR A 88 -7.01 6.37 -33.49
CA THR A 88 -7.01 7.32 -32.36
C THR A 88 -5.72 7.19 -31.53
N PRO A 89 -5.29 8.23 -30.81
CA PRO A 89 -4.03 8.18 -30.05
C PRO A 89 -4.04 7.13 -28.91
N HIS A 90 -5.19 6.94 -28.27
CA HIS A 90 -5.39 6.01 -27.15
C HIS A 90 -6.81 5.43 -27.21
N ALA A 91 -6.99 4.19 -26.73
CA ALA A 91 -8.31 3.57 -26.61
C ALA A 91 -9.05 4.09 -25.37
N ILE A 92 -8.36 4.12 -24.23
CA ILE A 92 -8.91 4.54 -22.94
C ILE A 92 -7.86 5.40 -22.24
N LYS A 93 -8.27 6.56 -21.73
CA LYS A 93 -7.47 7.40 -20.86
C LYS A 93 -8.28 7.77 -19.63
N LEU A 94 -7.76 7.46 -18.46
CA LEU A 94 -8.35 7.73 -17.16
C LEU A 94 -7.35 8.49 -16.30
N ASP A 95 -7.61 9.77 -16.08
CA ASP A 95 -6.71 10.63 -15.31
C ASP A 95 -6.75 10.30 -13.81
N GLY A 96 -7.93 9.98 -13.27
CA GLY A 96 -8.09 9.61 -11.87
C GLY A 96 -9.39 8.86 -11.61
N PHE A 97 -9.31 7.81 -10.80
CA PHE A 97 -10.44 7.03 -10.29
C PHE A 97 -10.27 6.86 -8.79
N ASN A 98 -11.29 7.23 -8.01
CA ASN A 98 -11.26 7.12 -6.55
C ASN A 98 -12.44 6.29 -6.09
N MET A 99 -12.16 5.25 -5.31
CA MET A 99 -13.16 4.31 -4.80
C MET A 99 -13.01 4.21 -3.29
N LYS A 100 -14.12 4.41 -2.57
CA LYS A 100 -14.22 4.23 -1.14
C LYS A 100 -15.04 2.97 -0.86
N LEU A 101 -14.47 2.04 -0.10
CA LEU A 101 -15.21 0.88 0.39
C LEU A 101 -16.15 1.37 1.51
N GLN A 102 -17.47 1.24 1.29
CA GLN A 102 -18.54 1.65 2.21
C GLN A 102 -19.08 0.45 2.98
#